data_AF-A0A4S8JRK8-F1
#
_entry.id   AF-A0A4S8JRK8-F1
#
_cell.length_a   1.000
_cell.length_b   1.000
_cell.length_c   1.000
_cell.angle_alpha   90.00
_cell.angle_beta   90.00
_cell.angle_gamma   90.00
#
_symmetry.space_group_name_H-M   'P 1'
#
loop_
_entity.id
_entity.type
_entity.pdbx_description
1 polymer ?
#
loop_
_entity_poly.entity_id
_entity_poly.type
_entity_poly.pdbx_seq_one_letter_code
_entity_poly.pdbx_strand_id
1 'polypeptide(L)'
;MLSVGGGGSYGLSSTEGAKEVASYLWHSFWGGSAARYSRPLGDAVLDGIDFNIAGGSTEHYDELAAFLKAYNEQEAGTKKVHLSAAPQCPFPDYWLGNALRTDLFDFVWVQFFNNPSCHFSQNAINLANAFNKWVVSIPAQKLFLGLQAAPEAAPSGCYIPPHELISQVLPILKDPEKYAGIMLWNRYHDRNSGYSSQVKSHVCPARRFSNILSMPVKSSK
;
A
#
# COMPACT_ATOMS: atom_id res chain seq x y z
N MET A 1 -1.10 -10.20 -6.15
CA MET A 1 -0.06 -10.19 -5.09
C MET A 1 -0.53 -11.04 -3.93
N LEU A 2 0.39 -11.59 -3.13
CA LEU A 2 0.11 -12.24 -1.84
C LEU A 2 0.51 -11.30 -0.71
N SER A 3 -0.41 -11.01 0.21
CA SER A 3 -0.11 -10.20 1.40
C SER A 3 0.33 -11.10 2.55
N VAL A 4 1.49 -10.80 3.13
CA VAL A 4 2.03 -11.45 4.33
C VAL A 4 1.77 -10.59 5.56
N GLY A 5 1.50 -11.23 6.69
CA GLY A 5 1.13 -10.58 7.94
C GLY A 5 -0.39 -10.53 8.16
N GLY A 6 -0.93 -9.33 8.36
CA GLY A 6 -2.34 -9.09 8.70
C GLY A 6 -2.61 -9.16 10.22
N GLY A 7 -3.84 -9.50 10.61
CA GLY A 7 -4.25 -9.57 12.02
C GLY A 7 -3.89 -10.86 12.76
N GLY A 8 -2.99 -11.67 12.22
CA GLY A 8 -2.56 -12.95 12.80
C GLY A 8 -1.32 -12.86 13.69
N SER A 9 -0.86 -14.02 14.17
CA SER A 9 0.44 -14.17 14.86
C SER A 9 1.51 -14.60 13.86
N TYR A 10 2.57 -13.81 13.77
CA TYR A 10 3.73 -14.04 12.89
C TYR A 10 4.88 -13.17 13.40
N GLY A 11 6.08 -13.39 12.86
CA GLY A 11 7.24 -12.56 13.14
C GLY A 11 8.49 -13.17 12.54
N LEU A 12 9.52 -12.34 12.38
CA LEU A 12 10.87 -12.75 12.03
C LEU A 12 11.77 -12.50 13.23
N SER A 13 12.62 -13.47 13.56
CA SER A 13 13.49 -13.45 14.75
C SER A 13 14.99 -13.53 14.41
N SER A 14 15.33 -13.71 13.14
CA SER A 14 16.72 -13.76 12.67
C SER A 14 16.80 -13.53 11.16
N THR A 15 17.99 -13.16 10.70
CA THR A 15 18.33 -13.08 9.27
C THR A 15 18.11 -14.42 8.57
N GLU A 16 18.47 -15.54 9.20
CA GLU A 16 18.20 -16.88 8.67
C GLU A 16 16.70 -17.13 8.49
N GLY A 17 15.87 -16.74 9.47
CA GLY A 17 14.42 -16.84 9.36
C GLY A 17 13.86 -16.00 8.22
N ALA A 18 14.35 -14.78 8.04
CA ALA A 18 14.01 -13.93 6.89
C ALA A 18 14.36 -14.61 5.56
N LYS A 19 15.56 -15.23 5.47
CA LYS A 19 16.00 -15.95 4.27
C LYS A 19 15.18 -17.20 3.99
N GLU A 20 14.81 -17.96 5.02
CA GLU A 20 13.95 -19.13 4.89
C GLU A 20 12.55 -18.76 4.40
N VAL A 21 11.96 -17.69 4.94
CA VAL A 21 10.67 -17.15 4.47
C VAL A 21 10.79 -16.67 3.03
N ALA A 22 11.87 -15.97 2.66
CA ALA A 22 12.11 -15.54 1.29
C ALA A 22 12.16 -16.74 0.32
N SER A 23 12.91 -17.79 0.69
CA SER A 23 13.01 -19.03 -0.08
C SER A 23 11.65 -19.71 -0.23
N TYR A 24 10.89 -19.84 0.86
CA TYR A 24 9.54 -20.39 0.84
C TYR A 24 8.63 -19.61 -0.13
N LEU A 25 8.61 -18.29 -0.04
CA LEU A 25 7.76 -17.44 -0.89
C LEU A 25 8.14 -17.57 -2.37
N TRP A 26 9.44 -17.53 -2.69
CA TRP A 26 9.96 -17.65 -4.05
C TRP A 26 9.53 -18.96 -4.72
N HIS A 27 9.69 -20.08 -4.02
CA HIS A 27 9.41 -21.41 -4.57
C HIS A 27 7.94 -21.83 -4.51
N SER A 28 7.15 -21.27 -3.58
CA SER A 28 5.74 -21.67 -3.40
C SER A 28 4.78 -20.83 -4.23
N PHE A 29 5.11 -19.57 -4.53
CA PHE A 29 4.16 -18.62 -5.13
C PHE A 29 4.66 -17.93 -6.42
N TRP A 30 5.94 -18.07 -6.76
CA TRP A 30 6.56 -17.37 -7.91
C TRP A 30 7.34 -18.30 -8.83
N GLY A 31 8.43 -17.80 -9.43
CA GLY A 31 9.22 -18.45 -10.48
C GLY A 31 10.16 -19.54 -9.98
N GLY A 32 10.39 -19.63 -8.66
CA GLY A 32 11.15 -20.72 -8.10
C GLY A 32 10.39 -22.03 -8.13
N SER A 33 11.14 -23.13 -8.20
CA SER A 33 10.62 -24.48 -7.94
C SER A 33 11.64 -25.25 -7.11
N ALA A 34 11.18 -25.91 -6.05
CA ALA A 34 12.00 -26.86 -5.30
C ALA A 34 11.09 -27.92 -4.68
N ALA A 35 11.47 -29.19 -4.80
CA ALA A 35 10.64 -30.34 -4.41
C ALA A 35 10.19 -30.33 -2.93
N ARG A 36 10.91 -29.63 -2.05
CA ARG A 36 10.56 -29.49 -0.63
C ARG A 36 9.40 -28.53 -0.36
N TYR A 37 9.00 -27.71 -1.32
CA TYR A 37 7.96 -26.70 -1.16
C TYR A 37 6.72 -27.09 -1.97
N SER A 38 5.55 -27.10 -1.31
CA SER A 38 4.27 -27.19 -2.00
C SER A 38 3.88 -25.83 -2.57
N ARG A 39 3.03 -25.82 -3.59
CA ARG A 39 2.44 -24.59 -4.16
C ARG A 39 0.97 -24.47 -3.74
N PRO A 40 0.63 -23.68 -2.70
CA PRO A 40 -0.73 -23.64 -2.16
C PRO A 40 -1.77 -23.10 -3.16
N LEU A 41 -1.34 -22.27 -4.11
CA LEU A 41 -2.18 -21.71 -5.18
C LEU A 41 -1.99 -22.46 -6.51
N GLY A 42 -1.44 -23.69 -6.47
CA GLY A 42 -1.11 -24.47 -7.66
C GLY A 42 -0.06 -23.80 -8.54
N ASP A 43 -0.22 -23.92 -9.84
CA ASP A 43 0.75 -23.40 -10.84
C ASP A 43 0.68 -21.87 -11.03
N ALA A 44 -0.12 -21.17 -10.24
CA ALA A 44 -0.18 -19.72 -10.28
C ALA A 44 1.18 -19.10 -9.95
N VAL A 45 1.59 -18.12 -10.76
CA VAL A 45 2.78 -17.28 -10.54
C VAL A 45 2.30 -15.87 -10.25
N LEU A 46 2.42 -15.45 -9.00
CA LEU A 46 1.93 -14.14 -8.55
C LEU A 46 2.83 -12.99 -9.02
N ASP A 47 2.27 -11.78 -9.08
CA ASP A 47 3.01 -10.57 -9.49
C ASP A 47 3.91 -9.98 -8.41
N GLY A 48 3.71 -10.36 -7.14
CA GLY A 48 4.38 -9.69 -6.02
C GLY A 48 3.90 -10.08 -4.63
N ILE A 49 4.64 -9.61 -3.62
CA ILE A 49 4.39 -9.80 -2.19
C ILE A 49 4.08 -8.43 -1.60
N ASP A 50 3.04 -8.38 -0.78
CA ASP A 50 2.67 -7.24 0.02
C ASP A 50 3.00 -7.46 1.49
N PHE A 51 3.68 -6.50 2.11
CA PHE A 51 4.06 -6.52 3.52
C PHE A 51 3.00 -5.75 4.30
N ASN A 52 2.01 -6.47 4.84
CA ASN A 52 0.99 -5.92 5.73
C ASN A 52 1.31 -6.29 7.19
N ILE A 53 2.40 -5.72 7.70
CA ILE A 53 2.93 -6.06 9.02
C ILE A 53 2.30 -5.14 10.07
N ALA A 54 1.62 -5.76 11.04
CA ALA A 54 0.87 -5.10 12.10
C ALA A 54 1.14 -5.72 13.49
N GLY A 55 2.12 -6.62 13.60
CA GLY A 55 2.44 -7.34 14.82
C GLY A 55 3.70 -8.18 14.72
N GLY A 56 4.06 -8.82 15.83
CA GLY A 56 5.23 -9.69 15.93
C GLY A 56 6.50 -8.93 16.27
N SER A 57 7.42 -8.86 15.32
CA SER A 57 8.71 -8.17 15.41
C SER A 57 8.72 -6.92 14.53
N THR A 58 9.62 -5.97 14.81
CA THR A 58 9.93 -4.83 13.93
C THR A 58 11.21 -5.07 13.12
N GLU A 59 11.84 -6.23 13.28
CA GLU A 59 13.16 -6.58 12.73
C GLU A 59 13.06 -7.50 11.51
N HIS A 60 14.11 -7.52 10.69
CA HIS A 60 14.35 -8.43 9.57
C HIS A 60 13.42 -8.34 8.35
N TYR A 61 12.43 -7.44 8.33
CA TYR A 61 11.60 -7.23 7.13
C TYR A 61 12.34 -6.51 5.98
N ASP A 62 13.34 -5.70 6.31
CA ASP A 62 14.30 -5.13 5.37
C ASP A 62 15.15 -6.23 4.72
N GLU A 63 15.66 -7.16 5.51
CA GLU A 63 16.42 -8.31 5.02
C GLU A 63 15.54 -9.25 4.18
N LEU A 64 14.30 -9.53 4.61
CA LEU A 64 13.33 -10.28 3.82
C LEU A 64 13.11 -9.62 2.45
N ALA A 65 12.92 -8.31 2.40
CA ALA A 65 12.77 -7.58 1.13
C ALA A 65 14.03 -7.71 0.25
N ALA A 66 15.22 -7.62 0.85
CA ALA A 66 16.49 -7.77 0.14
C ALA A 66 16.65 -9.18 -0.45
N PHE A 67 16.36 -10.23 0.31
CA PHE A 67 16.41 -11.60 -0.19
C PHE A 67 15.39 -11.85 -1.32
N LEU A 68 14.17 -11.32 -1.21
CA LEU A 68 13.16 -11.44 -2.27
C LEU A 68 13.58 -10.74 -3.55
N LYS A 69 14.22 -9.55 -3.48
CA LYS A 69 14.75 -8.86 -4.66
C LYS A 69 15.95 -9.60 -5.27
N ALA A 70 16.83 -10.18 -4.44
CA ALA A 70 17.98 -10.95 -4.94
C ALA A 70 17.56 -12.16 -5.80
N TYR A 71 16.47 -12.86 -5.45
CA TYR A 71 15.95 -13.96 -6.29
C TYR A 71 15.51 -13.52 -7.68
N ASN A 72 14.95 -12.32 -7.81
CA ASN A 72 14.53 -11.75 -9.09
C ASN A 72 15.73 -11.40 -9.99
N GLU A 73 16.89 -11.07 -9.41
CA GLU A 73 18.10 -10.72 -10.16
C GLU A 73 18.88 -11.96 -10.65
N GLN A 74 18.83 -13.05 -9.87
CA GLN A 74 19.60 -14.26 -10.17
C GLN A 74 19.00 -15.10 -11.30
N GLU A 75 17.68 -15.02 -11.53
CA GLU A 75 16.96 -15.86 -12.48
C GLU A 75 16.55 -15.06 -13.73
N ALA A 76 17.54 -14.80 -14.60
CA ALA A 76 17.35 -14.03 -15.84
C ALA A 76 16.20 -14.59 -16.70
N GLY A 77 15.26 -13.72 -17.08
CA GLY A 77 14.07 -14.10 -17.86
C GLY A 77 12.83 -14.45 -17.03
N THR A 78 12.92 -14.44 -15.70
CA THR A 78 11.75 -14.56 -14.84
C THR A 78 10.99 -13.23 -14.72
N LYS A 79 9.68 -13.34 -14.44
CA LYS A 79 8.81 -12.18 -14.28
C LYS A 79 9.26 -11.37 -13.05
N LYS A 80 9.47 -10.06 -13.25
CA LYS A 80 9.85 -9.15 -12.17
C LYS A 80 8.82 -9.21 -11.04
N VAL A 81 9.33 -9.41 -9.85
CA VAL A 81 8.59 -9.38 -8.59
C VAL A 81 8.40 -7.94 -8.13
N HIS A 82 7.15 -7.57 -7.88
CA HIS A 82 6.82 -6.35 -7.16
C HIS A 82 6.79 -6.60 -5.65
N LEU A 83 7.40 -5.68 -4.90
CA LEU A 83 7.23 -5.61 -3.45
C LEU A 83 6.37 -4.42 -3.11
N SER A 84 5.36 -4.63 -2.28
CA SER A 84 4.58 -3.55 -1.69
C SER A 84 4.56 -3.62 -0.17
N ALA A 85 4.17 -2.51 0.45
CA ALA A 85 4.01 -2.42 1.88
C ALA A 85 2.74 -1.65 2.25
N ALA A 86 2.11 -2.07 3.35
CA ALA A 86 0.93 -1.45 3.93
C ALA A 86 1.23 -0.86 5.32
N PRO A 87 2.08 0.17 5.45
CA PRO A 87 2.32 0.81 6.75
C PRO A 87 1.05 1.51 7.26
N GLN A 88 0.97 1.71 8.57
CA GLN A 88 0.01 2.64 9.16
C GLN A 88 0.36 4.10 8.81
N CYS A 89 -0.61 5.01 8.91
CA CYS A 89 -0.35 6.42 8.59
C CYS A 89 0.60 7.19 9.53
N PRO A 90 0.79 6.86 10.83
CA PRO A 90 1.81 7.51 11.64
C PRO A 90 3.20 7.31 11.04
N PHE A 91 3.99 8.37 10.95
CA PHE A 91 5.35 8.31 10.39
C PHE A 91 6.42 8.63 11.45
N PRO A 92 7.48 7.82 11.57
CA PRO A 92 7.73 6.58 10.82
C PRO A 92 6.76 5.46 11.24
N ASP A 93 6.49 4.52 10.32
CA ASP A 93 5.71 3.33 10.68
C ASP A 93 6.50 2.46 11.66
N TYR A 94 5.82 2.00 12.71
CA TYR A 94 6.45 1.25 13.80
C TYR A 94 6.99 -0.11 13.34
N TRP A 95 6.30 -0.79 12.42
CA TRP A 95 6.63 -2.17 12.02
C TRP A 95 7.57 -2.22 10.81
N LEU A 96 7.36 -1.35 9.84
CA LEU A 96 8.01 -1.37 8.52
C LEU A 96 8.95 -0.18 8.30
N GLY A 97 9.15 0.69 9.29
CA GLY A 97 9.99 1.88 9.15
C GLY A 97 11.43 1.60 8.68
N ASN A 98 12.03 0.47 9.08
CA ASN A 98 13.35 0.05 8.60
C ASN A 98 13.30 -0.41 7.14
N ALA A 99 12.38 -1.33 6.83
CA ALA A 99 12.20 -1.88 5.49
C ALA A 99 11.91 -0.78 4.45
N LEU A 100 11.06 0.19 4.78
CA LEU A 100 10.65 1.27 3.88
C LEU A 100 11.79 2.24 3.51
N ARG A 101 12.94 2.21 4.19
CA ARG A 101 14.12 3.04 3.85
C ARG A 101 15.03 2.41 2.80
N THR A 102 14.81 1.15 2.43
CA THR A 102 15.73 0.36 1.58
C THR A 102 15.59 0.60 0.06
N ASP A 103 14.59 1.38 -0.37
CA ASP A 103 14.21 1.55 -1.79
C ASP A 103 13.80 0.26 -2.53
N LEU A 104 13.53 -0.82 -1.79
CA LEU A 104 13.15 -2.11 -2.38
C LEU A 104 11.66 -2.23 -2.70
N PHE A 105 10.83 -1.28 -2.23
CA PHE A 105 9.37 -1.33 -2.37
C PHE A 105 8.90 -0.52 -3.58
N ASP A 106 8.23 -1.21 -4.51
CA ASP A 106 7.67 -0.61 -5.72
C ASP A 106 6.40 0.21 -5.44
N PHE A 107 5.59 -0.24 -4.48
CA PHE A 107 4.31 0.37 -4.11
C PHE A 107 4.17 0.48 -2.60
N VAL A 108 3.65 1.60 -2.11
CA VAL A 108 3.34 1.76 -0.68
C VAL A 108 1.91 2.27 -0.56
N TRP A 109 1.02 1.49 0.05
CA TRP A 109 -0.35 1.90 0.35
C TRP A 109 -0.51 2.19 1.84
N VAL A 110 -0.26 3.44 2.21
CA VAL A 110 -0.33 3.90 3.60
C VAL A 110 -1.77 3.85 4.09
N GLN A 111 -2.01 3.20 5.22
CA GLN A 111 -3.35 3.00 5.80
C GLN A 111 -3.81 4.27 6.55
N PHE A 112 -4.62 5.12 5.90
CA PHE A 112 -5.17 6.35 6.47
C PHE A 112 -6.49 6.11 7.20
N PHE A 113 -6.49 5.12 8.10
CA PHE A 113 -7.62 4.77 8.95
C PHE A 113 -7.14 4.27 10.32
N ASN A 114 -8.05 4.21 11.29
CA ASN A 114 -7.80 3.76 12.68
C ASN A 114 -6.72 4.55 13.46
N ASN A 115 -6.32 5.73 13.00
CA ASN A 115 -5.25 6.53 13.64
C ASN A 115 -5.59 8.03 13.65
N PRO A 116 -6.24 8.59 14.72
CA PRO A 116 -6.68 9.99 14.89
C PRO A 116 -5.72 11.08 14.43
N SER A 117 -4.42 10.87 14.62
CA SER A 117 -3.38 11.82 14.26
C SER A 117 -3.18 11.99 12.74
N CYS A 118 -3.65 11.04 11.92
CA CYS A 118 -3.35 11.02 10.49
C CYS A 118 -4.48 10.50 9.59
N HIS A 119 -5.61 10.02 10.11
CA HIS A 119 -6.76 9.68 9.27
C HIS A 119 -7.69 10.88 9.02
N PHE A 120 -8.64 10.68 8.11
CA PHE A 120 -9.73 11.62 7.86
C PHE A 120 -10.73 11.63 9.03
N SER A 121 -11.14 12.84 9.44
CA SER A 121 -12.16 13.03 10.48
C SER A 121 -13.23 13.99 9.99
N GLN A 122 -13.36 15.19 10.58
CA GLN A 122 -14.27 16.22 10.08
C GLN A 122 -13.73 16.93 8.83
N ASN A 123 -12.43 16.81 8.57
CA ASN A 123 -11.75 17.40 7.42
C ASN A 123 -10.51 16.58 7.02
N ALA A 124 -9.89 16.96 5.92
CA ALA A 124 -8.75 16.26 5.31
C ALA A 124 -7.36 16.73 5.79
N ILE A 125 -7.26 17.65 6.77
CA ILE A 125 -5.98 18.31 7.12
C ILE A 125 -4.95 17.32 7.66
N ASN A 126 -5.32 16.50 8.66
CA ASN A 126 -4.42 15.53 9.28
C ASN A 126 -3.93 14.49 8.25
N LEU A 127 -4.86 13.99 7.43
CA LEU A 127 -4.55 13.05 6.35
C LEU A 127 -3.59 13.66 5.33
N ALA A 128 -3.87 14.87 4.84
CA ALA A 128 -3.01 15.52 3.85
C ALA A 128 -1.62 15.82 4.41
N ASN A 129 -1.51 16.29 5.65
CA ASN A 129 -0.22 16.51 6.30
C ASN A 129 0.58 15.21 6.43
N ALA A 130 -0.06 14.13 6.86
CA ALA A 130 0.58 12.82 6.96
C ALA A 130 0.98 12.27 5.59
N PHE A 131 0.11 12.35 4.58
CA PHE A 131 0.42 11.93 3.21
C PHE A 131 1.62 12.69 2.65
N ASN A 132 1.66 14.02 2.81
CA ASN A 132 2.78 14.84 2.36
C ASN A 132 4.08 14.49 3.09
N LYS A 133 4.02 14.13 4.37
CA LYS A 133 5.18 13.63 5.13
C LYS A 133 5.69 12.32 4.53
N TRP A 134 4.82 11.38 4.20
CA TRP A 134 5.19 10.13 3.54
C TRP A 134 5.85 10.36 2.16
N VAL A 135 5.26 11.21 1.32
CA VAL A 135 5.77 11.57 -0.02
C VAL A 135 7.26 11.97 0.01
N VAL A 136 7.67 12.79 0.98
CA VAL A 136 9.05 13.31 1.05
C VAL A 136 10.01 12.41 1.83
N SER A 137 9.49 11.44 2.58
CA SER A 137 10.29 10.71 3.58
C SER A 137 10.66 9.27 3.18
N ILE A 138 10.07 8.73 2.11
CA ILE A 138 10.42 7.39 1.60
C ILE A 138 10.88 7.43 0.13
N PRO A 139 11.81 6.54 -0.26
CA PRO A 139 12.35 6.48 -1.61
C PRO A 139 11.36 5.90 -2.63
N ALA A 140 10.36 5.13 -2.19
CA ALA A 140 9.34 4.54 -3.07
C ALA A 140 8.64 5.60 -3.94
N GLN A 141 8.49 5.27 -5.23
CA GLN A 141 8.00 6.20 -6.25
C GLN A 141 6.48 6.21 -6.40
N LYS A 142 5.78 5.21 -5.85
CA LYS A 142 4.33 5.08 -5.97
C LYS A 142 3.68 4.93 -4.60
N LEU A 143 3.00 5.98 -4.18
CA LEU A 143 2.28 6.06 -2.93
C LEU A 143 0.77 6.05 -3.19
N PHE A 144 0.06 5.20 -2.47
CA PHE A 144 -1.40 5.06 -2.55
C PHE A 144 -2.04 5.46 -1.22
N LEU A 145 -3.24 6.03 -1.29
CA LEU A 145 -4.08 6.26 -0.12
C LEU A 145 -4.85 4.98 0.24
N GLY A 146 -4.52 4.35 1.38
CA GLY A 146 -5.29 3.25 1.94
C GLY A 146 -6.53 3.75 2.68
N LEU A 147 -7.72 3.33 2.24
CA LEU A 147 -9.02 3.82 2.68
C LEU A 147 -9.96 2.69 3.06
N GLN A 148 -10.94 3.00 3.92
CA GLN A 148 -12.05 2.13 4.25
C GLN A 148 -13.12 2.19 3.16
N ALA A 149 -13.52 1.05 2.62
CA ALA A 149 -14.46 0.99 1.49
C ALA A 149 -15.93 1.18 1.89
N ALA A 150 -16.26 1.15 3.18
CA ALA A 150 -17.62 1.37 3.66
C ALA A 150 -17.62 1.92 5.11
N PRO A 151 -18.70 2.60 5.55
CA PRO A 151 -18.84 3.05 6.93
C PRO A 151 -18.68 1.92 7.95
N GLU A 152 -19.20 0.72 7.65
CA GLU A 152 -19.16 -0.44 8.53
C GLU A 152 -17.74 -1.00 8.73
N ALA A 153 -16.83 -0.71 7.79
CA ALA A 153 -15.42 -1.05 7.92
C ALA A 153 -14.67 -0.09 8.85
N ALA A 154 -15.27 1.07 9.17
CA ALA A 154 -14.65 2.19 9.85
C ALA A 154 -15.37 2.54 11.15
N PRO A 155 -15.49 1.61 12.13
CA PRO A 155 -16.24 1.85 13.37
C PRO A 155 -15.67 3.01 14.21
N SER A 156 -14.43 3.42 13.96
CA SER A 156 -13.74 4.57 14.56
C SER A 156 -14.09 5.92 13.92
N GLY A 157 -15.00 5.97 12.93
CA GLY A 157 -15.38 7.20 12.24
C GLY A 157 -14.35 7.69 11.22
N CYS A 158 -13.55 6.77 10.67
CA CYS A 158 -12.47 7.07 9.71
C CYS A 158 -12.86 6.91 8.23
N TYR A 159 -14.14 6.65 7.95
CA TYR A 159 -14.64 6.50 6.59
C TYR A 159 -14.68 7.85 5.87
N ILE A 160 -14.20 7.87 4.63
CA ILE A 160 -14.26 9.05 3.75
C ILE A 160 -15.36 8.80 2.72
N PRO A 161 -16.51 9.48 2.77
CA PRO A 161 -17.51 9.41 1.71
C PRO A 161 -16.89 9.72 0.34
N PRO A 162 -17.32 9.06 -0.76
CA PRO A 162 -16.78 9.29 -2.10
C PRO A 162 -16.73 10.77 -2.51
N HIS A 163 -17.77 11.54 -2.19
CA HIS A 163 -17.83 12.97 -2.52
C HIS A 163 -16.80 13.80 -1.73
N GLU A 164 -16.49 13.45 -0.48
CA GLU A 164 -15.47 14.12 0.32
C GLU A 164 -14.06 13.73 -0.12
N LEU A 165 -13.85 12.47 -0.52
CA LEU A 165 -12.58 12.06 -1.14
C LEU A 165 -12.30 12.94 -2.37
N ILE A 166 -13.30 13.10 -3.24
CA ILE A 166 -13.16 13.86 -4.49
C ILE A 166 -12.97 15.36 -4.25
N SER A 167 -13.76 15.95 -3.35
CA SER A 167 -13.81 17.42 -3.16
C SER A 167 -12.84 17.97 -2.13
N GLN A 168 -12.46 17.18 -1.11
CA GLN A 168 -11.65 17.66 0.02
C GLN A 168 -10.27 17.02 0.07
N VAL A 169 -10.17 15.71 -0.18
CA VAL A 169 -8.90 14.97 0.01
C VAL A 169 -8.03 15.05 -1.21
N LEU A 170 -8.53 14.64 -2.39
CA LEU A 170 -7.74 14.61 -3.60
C LEU A 170 -7.11 15.99 -3.86
N PRO A 171 -7.84 17.11 -3.94
CA PRO A 171 -7.27 18.40 -4.38
C PRO A 171 -6.07 18.91 -3.57
N ILE A 172 -5.87 18.44 -2.34
CA ILE A 172 -4.81 18.92 -1.43
C ILE A 172 -3.61 17.96 -1.30
N LEU A 173 -3.63 16.80 -1.97
CA LEU A 173 -2.47 15.90 -2.01
C LEU A 173 -1.36 16.56 -2.83
N LYS A 174 -0.18 16.73 -2.24
CA LYS A 174 1.00 17.21 -2.97
C LYS A 174 1.62 16.07 -3.77
N ASP A 175 2.45 16.45 -4.74
CA ASP A 175 3.21 15.54 -5.61
C ASP A 175 2.30 14.56 -6.38
N PRO A 176 1.63 15.05 -7.46
CA PRO A 176 0.79 14.19 -8.29
C PRO A 176 1.57 13.09 -9.01
N GLU A 177 2.91 13.14 -9.03
CA GLU A 177 3.76 12.13 -9.67
C GLU A 177 3.96 10.92 -8.75
N LYS A 178 4.19 11.14 -7.45
CA LYS A 178 4.25 10.05 -6.46
C LYS A 178 2.88 9.47 -6.11
N TYR A 179 1.80 10.26 -6.19
CA TYR A 179 0.44 9.75 -5.97
C TYR A 179 0.02 8.77 -7.09
N ALA A 180 -0.18 7.51 -6.73
CA ALA A 180 -0.47 6.43 -7.68
C ALA A 180 -1.91 5.91 -7.63
N GLY A 181 -2.72 6.35 -6.65
CA GLY A 181 -4.13 6.00 -6.53
C GLY A 181 -4.60 5.72 -5.11
N ILE A 182 -5.59 4.84 -4.98
CA ILE A 182 -6.15 4.40 -3.69
C ILE A 182 -6.02 2.87 -3.52
N MET A 183 -5.93 2.43 -2.27
CA MET A 183 -6.13 1.05 -1.83
C MET A 183 -7.41 1.00 -0.99
N LEU A 184 -8.24 -0.03 -1.18
CA LEU A 184 -9.51 -0.17 -0.48
C LEU A 184 -9.50 -1.39 0.43
N TRP A 185 -9.64 -1.16 1.74
CA TRP A 185 -9.98 -2.19 2.71
C TRP A 185 -11.51 -2.29 2.82
N ASN A 186 -12.17 -3.33 2.33
CA ASN A 186 -11.66 -4.46 1.54
C ASN A 186 -12.69 -4.80 0.43
N ARG A 187 -12.45 -5.88 -0.33
CA ARG A 187 -13.36 -6.30 -1.41
C ARG A 187 -14.79 -6.58 -0.94
N TYR A 188 -14.97 -7.13 0.25
CA TYR A 188 -16.30 -7.41 0.80
C TYR A 188 -17.08 -6.10 0.99
N HIS A 189 -16.49 -5.11 1.66
CA HIS A 189 -17.10 -3.81 1.88
C HIS A 189 -17.32 -3.04 0.57
N ASP A 190 -16.33 -3.02 -0.32
CA ASP A 190 -16.44 -2.35 -1.63
C ASP A 190 -17.55 -2.93 -2.50
N ARG A 191 -17.76 -4.26 -2.47
CA ARG A 191 -18.86 -4.89 -3.21
C ARG A 191 -20.23 -4.41 -2.73
N ASN A 192 -20.37 -4.16 -1.43
CA ASN A 192 -21.65 -3.78 -0.82
C ASN A 192 -21.92 -2.27 -0.95
N SER A 193 -20.88 -1.44 -0.81
CA SER A 193 -21.01 0.03 -0.88
C SER A 193 -20.90 0.59 -2.29
N GLY A 194 -20.27 -0.14 -3.22
CA GLY A 194 -19.94 0.35 -4.56
C GLY A 194 -18.92 1.49 -4.55
N TYR A 195 -18.07 1.59 -3.53
CA TYR A 195 -17.15 2.71 -3.32
C TYR A 195 -16.25 2.96 -4.54
N SER A 196 -15.58 1.92 -5.02
CA SER A 196 -14.65 1.99 -6.15
C SER A 196 -15.32 2.54 -7.40
N SER A 197 -16.55 2.10 -7.70
CA SER A 197 -17.33 2.58 -8.85
C SER A 197 -17.58 4.09 -8.82
N GLN A 198 -17.75 4.68 -7.63
CA GLN A 198 -18.02 6.11 -7.46
C GLN A 198 -16.78 6.98 -7.64
N VAL A 199 -15.60 6.45 -7.28
CA VAL A 199 -14.35 7.24 -7.23
C VAL A 199 -13.38 6.94 -8.37
N LYS A 200 -13.56 5.84 -9.10
CA LYS A 200 -12.62 5.32 -10.13
C LYS A 200 -12.19 6.39 -11.15
N SER A 201 -13.10 7.22 -11.63
CA SER A 201 -12.79 8.25 -12.63
C SER A 201 -11.93 9.41 -12.10
N HIS A 202 -11.82 9.55 -10.78
CA HIS A 202 -11.14 10.67 -10.11
C HIS A 202 -9.78 10.28 -9.52
N VAL A 203 -9.60 9.02 -9.15
CA VAL A 203 -8.38 8.53 -8.47
C VAL A 203 -7.29 8.04 -9.43
N CYS A 204 -7.59 7.93 -10.73
CA CYS A 204 -6.61 7.54 -11.75
C CYS A 204 -5.78 8.75 -12.23
N PRO A 205 -4.44 8.75 -12.09
CA PRO A 205 -3.57 9.90 -12.41
C PRO A 205 -3.73 10.44 -13.84
N ALA A 206 -3.96 9.57 -14.83
CA ALA A 206 -4.10 9.95 -16.24
C ALA A 206 -5.28 10.90 -16.54
N ARG A 207 -6.26 11.02 -15.64
CA ARG A 207 -7.43 11.92 -15.82
C ARG A 207 -7.34 13.20 -14.99
N ARG A 208 -6.36 13.31 -14.10
CA ARG A 208 -6.28 14.43 -13.15
C ARG A 208 -5.84 15.73 -13.81
N PHE A 209 -4.93 15.64 -14.77
CA PHE A 209 -4.45 16.79 -15.56
C PHE A 209 -5.52 17.35 -16.51
N SER A 210 -6.53 16.55 -16.87
CA SER A 210 -7.63 16.99 -17.75
C SER A 210 -8.63 17.89 -17.02
N ASN A 211 -8.88 17.64 -15.73
CA ASN A 211 -9.91 18.35 -14.96
C ASN A 211 -9.42 19.65 -14.29
N ILE A 212 -8.09 19.83 -14.14
CA ILE A 212 -7.53 21.10 -13.62
C ILE A 212 -7.62 22.22 -14.67
N LEU A 213 -7.61 21.86 -15.96
CA LEU A 213 -7.77 22.80 -17.07
C LEU A 213 -9.23 23.24 -17.33
N SER A 214 -10.22 22.66 -16.63
CA SER A 214 -11.64 22.94 -16.84
C SER A 214 -12.32 23.74 -15.73
N MET A 215 -11.58 24.26 -14.74
CA MET A 215 -12.16 25.14 -13.73
C MET A 215 -12.26 26.57 -14.30
N PRO A 216 -13.47 27.14 -14.49
CA PRO A 216 -13.60 28.50 -14.98
C PRO A 216 -13.10 29.47 -13.92
N VAL A 217 -12.10 30.27 -14.28
CA VAL A 217 -11.67 31.43 -13.49
C VAL A 217 -12.86 32.37 -13.38
N LYS A 218 -13.43 32.51 -12.17
CA LYS A 218 -14.40 33.57 -11.90
C LYS A 218 -13.67 34.90 -12.03
N SER A 219 -13.89 35.58 -13.15
CA SER A 219 -13.53 36.98 -13.35
C SER A 219 -14.42 37.84 -12.47
N SER A 220 -13.89 38.33 -11.34
CA SER A 220 -14.49 39.44 -10.59
C SER A 220 -14.28 40.75 -11.37
N LYS A 221 -15.39 41.33 -11.83
CA LYS A 221 -15.53 42.78 -12.06
C LYS A 221 -16.49 43.31 -11.00
#